data_AF-A0AAD9IIH8-F1
#
_entry.id   AF-A0AAD9IIH8-F1
#
_cell.length_a   1.000
_cell.length_b   1.000
_cell.length_c   1.000
_cell.angle_alpha   90.00
_cell.angle_beta   90.00
_cell.angle_gamma   90.00
#
_symmetry.space_group_name_H-M   'P 1'
#
loop_
_entity.id
_entity.type
_entity.pdbx_description
1 polymer ?
#
loop_
_entity_poly.entity_id
_entity_poly.type
_entity_poly.pdbx_seq_one_letter_code
_entity_poly.pdbx_strand_id
1 'polypeptide(L)'
;MQGGRVRNPAAYLAGVLRRGSRVRAEHGPGPDPPEPYHRDEPPPSADPRSQITPAAEAKLREVGVLSGPNALDDRSLGTLLRNPPEVQYVIADAFTTRHRRDPGGRADPGGYSDDRDRGPAYAARRDPGAYAPAAPAAAPAAPAVPAVPAGLKHQGLEQLEWGVRVDEFHGLSPLAKYVHPAAALKLQQLWDQGNRLVSLLDDSSWERLARLDTQAAVATVNEAAEALRTLPPDDLVAANAAFVTIASRFAGGGRAGGPGAGPGPAAAAVPAAAPYAPIAGATPPRRPRQAGRRRSPPYAYGSGPGPTAAGPHGAGLPARPGPYKSAGPPIYTTGPVARLTPAVQRQLAEAVATSRGLLRPEHFNEGLVDMLLELGDSEASNFLGRLGARDLSQVRNMSGYIYGTLRRGEGMGGPPAGGAGPGMHAPRGMPDFAGQRQLAGPRYRPY
;
A
#
# COMPACT_ATOMS: atom_id res chain seq x y z
N MET A 1 5.27 -24.50 -2.63
CA MET A 1 4.50 -25.17 -3.70
C MET A 1 5.19 -24.87 -5.01
N GLN A 2 5.48 -25.90 -5.82
CA GLN A 2 5.87 -25.73 -7.21
C GLN A 2 4.74 -25.00 -7.96
N GLY A 3 5.08 -24.07 -8.86
CA GLY A 3 4.11 -23.45 -9.78
C GLY A 3 3.37 -24.56 -10.53
N GLY A 4 2.13 -24.80 -10.13
CA GLY A 4 1.32 -25.86 -10.72
C GLY A 4 0.89 -25.43 -12.11
N ARG A 5 1.52 -26.00 -13.15
CA ARG A 5 1.05 -25.87 -14.54
C ARG A 5 -0.45 -26.08 -14.59
N VAL A 6 -1.17 -25.10 -15.12
CA VAL A 6 -2.61 -25.24 -15.40
C VAL A 6 -2.75 -26.28 -16.51
N ARG A 7 -3.07 -27.53 -16.14
CA ARG A 7 -3.17 -28.65 -17.10
C ARG A 7 -4.29 -28.47 -18.14
N ASN A 8 -5.25 -27.59 -17.86
CA ASN A 8 -6.35 -27.28 -18.76
C ASN A 8 -6.68 -25.77 -18.72
N PRO A 9 -6.11 -24.97 -19.63
CA PRO A 9 -6.30 -23.52 -19.63
C PRO A 9 -7.75 -23.12 -19.87
N ALA A 10 -8.49 -23.82 -20.73
CA ALA A 10 -9.89 -23.50 -20.99
C ALA A 10 -10.77 -23.74 -19.76
N ALA A 11 -10.57 -24.84 -19.03
CA ALA A 11 -11.30 -25.10 -17.79
C ALA A 11 -11.04 -24.01 -16.72
N TYR A 12 -9.80 -23.51 -16.66
CA TYR A 12 -9.44 -22.41 -15.77
C TYR A 12 -10.14 -21.11 -16.18
N LEU A 13 -10.11 -20.73 -17.46
CA LEU A 13 -10.80 -19.54 -17.96
C LEU A 13 -12.32 -19.63 -17.76
N ALA A 14 -12.93 -20.78 -18.06
CA ALA A 14 -14.34 -21.06 -17.79
C ALA A 14 -14.70 -20.90 -16.31
N GLY A 15 -13.81 -21.29 -15.40
CA GLY A 15 -13.96 -21.07 -13.96
C GLY A 15 -13.91 -19.59 -13.55
N VAL A 16 -13.02 -18.81 -14.16
CA VAL A 16 -12.92 -17.35 -13.93
C VAL A 16 -14.18 -16.64 -14.42
N LEU A 17 -14.63 -16.92 -15.64
CA LEU A 17 -15.81 -16.30 -16.24
C LEU A 17 -17.10 -16.61 -15.45
N ARG A 18 -17.25 -17.85 -14.98
CA ARG A 18 -18.40 -18.25 -14.13
C ARG A 18 -18.40 -17.53 -12.78
N ARG A 19 -17.23 -17.31 -12.17
CA ARG A 19 -17.12 -16.57 -10.90
C ARG A 19 -17.47 -15.09 -11.07
N GLY A 20 -16.95 -14.43 -12.10
CA GLY A 20 -17.31 -13.04 -12.40
C GLY A 20 -18.82 -12.86 -12.63
N SER A 21 -19.47 -13.83 -13.25
CA SER A 21 -20.92 -13.83 -13.48
C SER A 21 -21.74 -13.91 -12.17
N ARG A 22 -21.25 -14.66 -11.16
CA ARG A 22 -21.94 -14.80 -9.86
C ARG A 22 -21.83 -13.55 -9.01
N VAL A 23 -20.64 -12.93 -8.95
CA VAL A 23 -20.43 -11.67 -8.22
C VAL A 23 -21.38 -10.58 -8.73
N ARG A 24 -21.64 -10.54 -10.05
CA ARG A 24 -22.59 -9.61 -10.65
C ARG A 24 -24.05 -9.91 -10.28
N ALA A 25 -24.41 -11.18 -10.09
CA ALA A 25 -25.77 -11.57 -9.68
C ALA A 25 -26.04 -11.29 -8.19
N GLU A 26 -25.00 -11.33 -7.34
CA GLU A 26 -25.10 -11.07 -5.90
C GLU A 26 -25.22 -9.58 -5.55
N HIS A 27 -24.79 -8.67 -6.43
CA HIS A 27 -24.89 -7.22 -6.23
C HIS A 27 -26.29 -6.63 -6.48
N GLY A 28 -27.31 -7.48 -6.68
CA GLY A 28 -28.65 -7.07 -7.04
C GLY A 28 -28.73 -6.46 -8.45
N PRO A 29 -29.92 -6.42 -9.08
CA PRO A 29 -30.09 -5.64 -10.28
C PRO A 29 -29.84 -4.18 -9.93
N GLY A 30 -28.74 -3.60 -10.43
CA GLY A 30 -28.60 -2.15 -10.47
C GLY A 30 -29.79 -1.51 -11.20
N PRO A 31 -30.05 -0.21 -11.02
CA PRO A 31 -31.15 0.47 -11.69
C PRO A 31 -31.13 0.14 -13.17
N ASP A 32 -32.27 -0.35 -13.68
CA ASP A 32 -32.39 -0.82 -15.05
C ASP A 32 -31.80 0.25 -15.98
N PRO A 33 -30.75 -0.07 -16.75
CA PRO A 33 -30.27 0.85 -17.75
C PRO A 33 -31.44 1.15 -18.69
N PRO A 34 -31.57 2.40 -19.20
CA PRO A 34 -32.62 2.72 -20.15
C PRO A 34 -32.59 1.68 -21.27
N GLU A 35 -33.76 1.09 -21.57
CA GLU A 35 -33.88 0.02 -22.56
C GLU A 35 -33.05 0.37 -23.79
N PRO A 36 -31.99 -0.41 -24.09
CA PRO A 36 -31.23 -0.16 -25.28
C PRO A 36 -32.14 -0.41 -26.47
N TYR A 37 -32.18 0.57 -27.38
CA TYR A 37 -32.72 0.47 -28.73
C TYR A 37 -32.60 -0.96 -29.27
N HIS A 38 -33.71 -1.50 -29.77
CA HIS A 38 -33.80 -2.75 -30.53
C HIS A 38 -32.48 -3.07 -31.24
N ARG A 39 -31.68 -3.91 -30.60
CA ARG A 39 -30.50 -4.50 -31.22
C ARG A 39 -31.06 -5.68 -31.98
N ASP A 40 -31.10 -5.58 -33.31
CA ASP A 40 -31.48 -6.68 -34.18
C ASP A 40 -30.80 -7.96 -33.68
N GLU A 41 -31.59 -8.91 -33.19
CA GLU A 41 -31.08 -10.21 -32.80
C GLU A 41 -30.41 -10.81 -34.03
N PRO A 42 -29.09 -11.05 -34.01
CA PRO A 42 -28.43 -11.66 -35.15
C PRO A 42 -29.04 -13.04 -35.39
N PRO A 43 -29.17 -13.47 -36.66
CA PRO A 43 -29.82 -14.73 -37.00
C PRO A 43 -29.16 -15.91 -36.26
N PRO A 44 -29.95 -16.92 -35.82
CA PRO A 44 -29.53 -17.97 -34.89
C PRO A 44 -28.56 -19.03 -35.46
N SER A 45 -27.71 -18.70 -36.44
CA SER A 45 -26.82 -19.67 -37.10
C SER A 45 -25.33 -19.30 -37.12
N ALA A 46 -24.92 -18.17 -36.55
CA ALA A 46 -23.51 -17.83 -36.47
C ALA A 46 -22.82 -18.59 -35.33
N ASP A 47 -21.81 -19.40 -35.66
CA ASP A 47 -20.88 -20.00 -34.69
C ASP A 47 -20.46 -18.91 -33.69
N PRO A 48 -20.72 -19.06 -32.38
CA PRO A 48 -20.43 -18.01 -31.41
C PRO A 48 -18.94 -17.60 -31.41
N ARG A 49 -18.04 -18.47 -31.91
CA ARG A 49 -16.62 -18.14 -32.10
C ARG A 49 -16.39 -17.01 -33.10
N SER A 50 -17.27 -16.84 -34.10
CA SER A 50 -17.15 -15.76 -35.09
C SER A 50 -17.46 -14.38 -34.52
N GLN A 51 -17.96 -14.30 -33.29
CA GLN A 51 -18.28 -13.04 -32.60
C GLN A 51 -17.14 -12.55 -31.70
N ILE A 52 -16.08 -13.35 -31.52
CA ILE A 52 -14.90 -12.94 -30.75
C ILE A 52 -14.11 -11.94 -31.59
N THR A 53 -13.62 -10.87 -30.96
CA THR A 53 -12.76 -9.92 -31.66
C THR A 53 -11.48 -10.61 -32.16
N PRO A 54 -10.97 -10.31 -33.38
CA PRO A 54 -9.78 -10.96 -33.91
C PRO A 54 -8.56 -10.89 -32.97
N ALA A 55 -8.43 -9.81 -32.21
CA ALA A 55 -7.35 -9.62 -31.24
C ALA A 55 -7.48 -10.55 -30.01
N ALA A 56 -8.69 -10.70 -29.45
CA ALA A 56 -8.93 -11.65 -28.36
C ALA A 56 -8.82 -13.10 -28.85
N GLU A 57 -9.30 -13.39 -30.06
CA GLU A 57 -9.20 -14.70 -30.70
C GLU A 57 -7.75 -15.14 -30.85
N ALA A 58 -6.86 -14.27 -31.36
CA ALA A 58 -5.44 -14.55 -31.51
C ALA A 58 -4.77 -14.92 -30.17
N LYS A 59 -5.08 -14.17 -29.10
CA LYS A 59 -4.56 -14.43 -27.75
C LYS A 59 -5.08 -15.75 -27.20
N LEU A 60 -6.36 -16.06 -27.35
CA LEU A 60 -6.94 -17.31 -26.84
C LEU A 60 -6.50 -18.55 -27.65
N ARG A 61 -6.20 -18.40 -28.95
CA ARG A 61 -5.54 -19.46 -29.74
C ARG A 61 -4.11 -19.72 -29.26
N GLU A 62 -3.38 -18.68 -28.88
CA GLU A 62 -1.98 -18.80 -28.40
C GLU A 62 -1.86 -19.74 -27.18
N VAL A 63 -2.85 -19.71 -26.28
CA VAL A 63 -2.91 -20.59 -25.09
C VAL A 63 -3.70 -21.88 -25.31
N GLY A 64 -4.10 -22.18 -26.55
CA GLY A 64 -4.88 -23.38 -26.88
C GLY A 64 -6.29 -23.41 -26.27
N VAL A 65 -6.86 -22.25 -25.93
CA VAL A 65 -8.19 -22.16 -25.30
C VAL A 65 -9.31 -22.28 -26.34
N LEU A 66 -9.06 -21.88 -27.59
CA LEU A 66 -10.04 -21.98 -28.69
C LEU A 66 -9.83 -23.20 -29.60
N SER A 67 -8.88 -24.09 -29.29
CA SER A 67 -8.55 -25.22 -30.16
C SER A 67 -8.16 -26.46 -29.36
N GLY A 68 -8.55 -27.64 -29.85
CA GLY A 68 -8.23 -28.92 -29.23
C GLY A 68 -9.37 -29.53 -28.39
N PRO A 69 -9.14 -30.71 -27.78
CA PRO A 69 -10.16 -31.46 -27.04
C PRO A 69 -10.63 -30.76 -25.77
N ASN A 70 -9.92 -29.71 -25.34
CA ASN A 70 -10.24 -28.88 -24.19
C ASN A 70 -10.58 -27.45 -24.62
N ALA A 71 -11.18 -27.23 -25.80
CA ALA A 71 -11.62 -25.89 -26.18
C ALA A 71 -12.67 -25.36 -25.20
N LEU A 72 -12.76 -24.03 -25.08
CA LEU A 72 -13.76 -23.36 -24.27
C LEU A 72 -15.17 -23.79 -24.74
N ASP A 73 -16.02 -24.21 -23.80
CA ASP A 73 -17.40 -24.58 -24.10
C ASP A 73 -18.25 -23.36 -24.48
N ASP A 74 -19.32 -23.58 -25.26
CA ASP A 74 -20.16 -22.50 -25.82
C ASP A 74 -20.76 -21.59 -24.74
N ARG A 75 -21.01 -22.10 -23.54
CA ARG A 75 -21.56 -21.31 -22.42
C ARG A 75 -20.51 -20.37 -21.85
N SER A 76 -19.29 -20.85 -21.66
CA SER A 76 -18.15 -20.03 -21.26
C SER A 76 -17.81 -18.99 -22.33
N LEU A 77 -17.91 -19.38 -23.60
CA LEU A 77 -17.70 -18.48 -24.74
C LEU A 77 -18.78 -17.39 -24.81
N GLY A 78 -20.05 -17.75 -24.61
CA GLY A 78 -21.14 -16.78 -24.49
C GLY A 78 -20.98 -15.82 -23.30
N THR A 79 -20.35 -16.27 -22.20
CA THR A 79 -20.04 -15.40 -21.07
C THR A 79 -18.94 -14.40 -21.42
N LEU A 80 -17.91 -14.83 -22.16
CA LEU A 80 -16.87 -13.95 -22.67
C LEU A 80 -17.44 -12.90 -23.62
N LEU A 81 -18.29 -13.31 -24.57
CA LEU A 81 -18.90 -12.44 -25.59
C LEU A 81 -19.83 -11.36 -25.02
N ARG A 82 -20.39 -11.57 -23.83
CA ARG A 82 -21.19 -10.54 -23.12
C ARG A 82 -20.36 -9.36 -22.62
N ASN A 83 -19.03 -9.47 -22.64
CA ASN A 83 -18.14 -8.38 -22.27
C ASN A 83 -17.86 -7.48 -23.49
N PRO A 84 -17.63 -6.18 -23.29
CA PRO A 84 -17.17 -5.29 -24.36
C PRO A 84 -15.89 -5.80 -25.04
N PRO A 85 -15.68 -5.52 -26.34
CA PRO A 85 -14.47 -5.86 -27.10
C PRO A 85 -13.15 -5.65 -26.35
N GLU A 86 -13.03 -4.53 -25.66
CA GLU A 86 -11.84 -4.11 -24.90
C GLU A 86 -11.60 -5.05 -23.70
N VAL A 87 -12.67 -5.42 -23.01
CA VAL A 87 -12.63 -6.33 -21.86
C VAL A 87 -12.33 -7.76 -22.31
N GLN A 88 -12.86 -8.20 -23.45
CA GLN A 88 -12.52 -9.50 -24.03
C GLN A 88 -11.01 -9.61 -24.28
N TYR A 89 -10.39 -8.56 -24.85
CA TYR A 89 -8.95 -8.50 -25.08
C TYR A 89 -8.16 -8.53 -23.77
N VAL A 90 -8.53 -7.71 -22.78
CA VAL A 90 -7.85 -7.68 -21.47
C VAL A 90 -7.90 -9.04 -20.77
N ILE A 91 -9.05 -9.73 -20.80
CA ILE A 91 -9.20 -11.08 -20.24
C ILE A 91 -8.27 -12.06 -20.97
N ALA A 92 -8.22 -12.02 -22.30
CA ALA A 92 -7.36 -12.89 -23.10
C ALA A 92 -5.87 -12.61 -22.90
N ASP A 93 -5.48 -11.34 -22.78
CA ASP A 93 -4.09 -10.91 -22.58
C ASP A 93 -3.57 -11.22 -21.17
N ALA A 94 -4.40 -10.97 -20.13
CA ALA A 94 -4.07 -11.35 -18.76
C ALA A 94 -3.86 -12.87 -18.64
N PHE A 95 -4.68 -13.65 -19.36
CA PHE A 95 -4.58 -15.10 -19.37
C PHE A 95 -3.31 -15.60 -20.07
N THR A 96 -2.97 -15.07 -21.24
CA THR A 96 -1.75 -15.41 -22.00
C THR A 96 -0.49 -15.01 -21.24
N THR A 97 -0.46 -13.81 -20.66
CA THR A 97 0.68 -13.30 -19.87
C THR A 97 0.97 -14.19 -18.66
N ARG A 98 -0.07 -14.69 -17.99
CA ARG A 98 0.08 -15.61 -16.86
C ARG A 98 0.63 -16.97 -17.29
N HIS A 99 0.26 -17.45 -18.47
CA HIS A 99 0.76 -18.73 -19.00
C HIS A 99 2.22 -18.63 -19.49
N ARG A 100 2.65 -17.48 -20.01
CA ARG A 100 4.05 -17.24 -20.44
C ARG A 100 5.04 -17.11 -19.28
N ARG A 101 4.60 -16.63 -18.11
CA ARG A 101 5.46 -16.46 -16.92
C ARG A 101 5.88 -17.77 -16.25
N ASP A 102 5.48 -18.92 -16.78
CA ASP A 102 5.82 -20.25 -16.25
C ASP A 102 6.66 -21.10 -17.25
N PRO A 103 7.83 -20.63 -17.76
CA PRO A 103 8.63 -21.37 -18.74
C PRO A 103 9.58 -22.41 -18.11
N GLY A 104 9.44 -22.74 -16.82
CA GLY A 104 10.34 -23.61 -16.06
C GLY A 104 10.28 -25.10 -16.42
N GLY A 105 10.54 -25.44 -17.67
CA GLY A 105 10.81 -26.79 -18.14
C GLY A 105 12.32 -27.00 -18.25
N ARG A 106 12.88 -27.74 -17.30
CA ARG A 106 14.24 -28.30 -17.33
C ARG A 106 14.33 -29.21 -18.57
N ALA A 107 15.16 -28.86 -19.54
CA ALA A 107 15.54 -29.78 -20.61
C ALA A 107 16.31 -30.95 -19.98
N ASP A 108 15.90 -32.18 -20.30
CA ASP A 108 16.66 -33.40 -20.03
C ASP A 108 18.00 -33.36 -20.78
N PRO A 109 19.16 -33.50 -20.11
CA PRO A 109 20.42 -33.81 -20.78
C PRO A 109 20.69 -35.30 -20.57
N GLY A 110 19.96 -36.15 -21.29
CA GLY A 110 20.10 -37.61 -21.28
C GLY A 110 20.57 -38.13 -22.62
N GLY A 111 21.78 -37.77 -23.04
CA GLY A 111 22.41 -38.26 -24.26
C GLY A 111 23.90 -38.45 -24.05
N TYR A 112 24.29 -39.57 -23.45
CA TYR A 112 25.66 -40.05 -23.46
C TYR A 112 25.95 -40.64 -24.84
N SER A 113 26.68 -39.88 -25.67
CA SER A 113 27.41 -40.43 -26.80
C SER A 113 28.87 -40.55 -26.40
N ASP A 114 29.31 -41.79 -26.41
CA ASP A 114 30.69 -42.25 -26.48
C ASP A 114 31.45 -41.47 -27.57
N ASP A 115 32.56 -40.81 -27.22
CA ASP A 115 33.67 -40.63 -28.14
C ASP A 115 34.96 -40.41 -27.34
N ARG A 116 35.70 -41.51 -27.23
CA ARG A 116 37.13 -41.53 -26.89
C ARG A 116 37.93 -41.00 -28.09
N ASP A 117 39.18 -40.68 -27.80
CA ASP A 117 40.28 -40.48 -28.76
C ASP A 117 40.43 -39.11 -29.41
N ARG A 118 41.21 -38.23 -28.76
CA ARG A 118 42.50 -37.80 -29.34
C ARG A 118 43.42 -37.11 -28.34
N GLY A 119 44.67 -37.57 -28.38
CA GLY A 119 45.84 -37.22 -27.58
C GLY A 119 46.39 -35.78 -27.66
N PRO A 120 47.65 -35.57 -27.25
CA PRO A 120 48.00 -34.49 -26.32
C PRO A 120 48.93 -33.40 -26.87
N ALA A 121 49.21 -32.43 -25.99
CA ALA A 121 50.38 -31.54 -25.94
C ALA A 121 50.43 -30.38 -26.93
N TYR A 122 50.35 -29.15 -26.41
CA TYR A 122 51.35 -28.09 -26.66
C TYR A 122 51.41 -27.15 -25.45
N ALA A 123 52.52 -27.22 -24.72
CA ALA A 123 52.93 -26.22 -23.76
C ALA A 123 53.53 -25.04 -24.53
N ALA A 124 52.85 -23.89 -24.54
CA ALA A 124 53.40 -22.64 -25.03
C ALA A 124 53.60 -21.67 -23.87
N ARG A 125 54.85 -21.21 -23.75
CA ARG A 125 55.35 -20.16 -22.87
C ARG A 125 54.45 -18.92 -22.90
N ARG A 126 54.15 -18.36 -21.73
CA ARG A 126 53.59 -17.01 -21.59
C ARG A 126 54.71 -16.02 -21.26
N ASP A 127 54.82 -15.00 -22.11
CA ASP A 127 55.57 -13.78 -21.86
C ASP A 127 54.95 -12.96 -20.70
N PRO A 128 55.74 -12.41 -19.77
CA PRO A 128 55.26 -11.47 -18.77
C PRO A 128 55.43 -10.03 -19.30
N GLY A 129 54.36 -9.43 -19.83
CA GLY A 129 54.49 -8.03 -20.31
C GLY A 129 53.23 -7.30 -20.79
N ALA A 130 52.02 -7.82 -20.58
CA ALA A 130 50.80 -7.15 -21.03
C ALA A 130 50.05 -6.48 -19.87
N TYR A 131 49.92 -5.15 -19.97
CA TYR A 131 49.11 -4.30 -19.09
C TYR A 131 47.68 -4.87 -18.95
N ALA A 132 47.27 -5.11 -17.70
CA ALA A 132 45.91 -5.53 -17.38
C ALA A 132 44.92 -4.38 -17.67
N PRO A 133 43.87 -4.59 -18.49
CA PRO A 133 42.82 -3.60 -18.64
C PRO A 133 42.08 -3.43 -17.31
N ALA A 134 41.78 -2.18 -16.95
CA ALA A 134 41.08 -1.83 -15.73
C ALA A 134 39.75 -2.59 -15.63
N ALA A 135 39.52 -3.23 -14.48
CA ALA A 135 38.30 -3.98 -14.19
C ALA A 135 37.08 -3.05 -14.32
N PRO A 136 36.00 -3.47 -15.01
CA PRO A 136 34.78 -2.67 -15.10
C PRO A 136 34.19 -2.48 -13.71
N ALA A 137 33.74 -1.25 -13.42
CA ALA A 137 33.11 -0.89 -12.16
C ALA A 137 31.92 -1.82 -11.88
N ALA A 138 31.89 -2.40 -10.67
CA ALA A 138 30.85 -3.31 -10.24
C ALA A 138 29.47 -2.65 -10.38
N ALA A 139 28.57 -3.28 -11.13
CA ALA A 139 27.19 -2.84 -11.26
C ALA A 139 26.53 -2.72 -9.87
N PRO A 140 25.70 -1.68 -9.62
CA PRO A 140 25.02 -1.53 -8.35
C PRO A 140 24.14 -2.75 -8.07
N ALA A 141 24.29 -3.31 -6.87
CA ALA A 141 23.50 -4.45 -6.43
C ALA A 141 22.01 -4.10 -6.49
N ALA A 142 21.22 -4.95 -7.16
CA ALA A 142 19.77 -4.79 -7.23
C ALA A 142 19.17 -4.71 -5.81
N PRO A 143 18.13 -3.89 -5.56
CA PRO A 143 17.48 -3.80 -4.27
C PRO A 143 17.01 -5.19 -3.84
N ALA A 144 17.42 -5.61 -2.64
CA ALA A 144 17.07 -6.91 -2.12
C ALA A 144 15.54 -6.99 -1.96
N VAL A 145 14.91 -7.85 -2.76
CA VAL A 145 13.50 -8.19 -2.57
C VAL A 145 13.36 -8.75 -1.15
N PRO A 146 12.44 -8.23 -0.31
CA PRO A 146 12.27 -8.72 1.05
C PRO A 146 12.03 -10.22 1.01
N ALA A 147 12.93 -10.98 1.65
CA ALA A 147 12.89 -12.42 1.65
C ALA A 147 11.61 -12.86 2.39
N VAL A 148 10.73 -13.59 1.69
CA VAL A 148 9.56 -14.18 2.32
C VAL A 148 10.03 -15.15 3.40
N PRO A 149 9.58 -15.00 4.66
CA PRO A 149 9.96 -15.92 5.72
C PRO A 149 9.59 -17.35 5.36
N ALA A 150 10.55 -18.27 5.46
CA ALA A 150 10.30 -19.68 5.20
C ALA A 150 9.25 -20.22 6.19
N GLY A 151 8.29 -21.01 5.69
CA GLY A 151 7.29 -21.69 6.52
C GLY A 151 5.93 -20.99 6.64
N LEU A 152 5.75 -19.78 6.10
CA LEU A 152 4.43 -19.13 6.09
C LEU A 152 3.50 -19.78 5.05
N LYS A 153 2.31 -20.21 5.49
CA LYS A 153 1.26 -20.76 4.61
C LYS A 153 0.60 -19.60 3.85
N HIS A 154 0.56 -19.70 2.53
CA HIS A 154 -0.19 -18.74 1.71
C HIS A 154 -1.71 -18.93 1.92
N GLN A 155 -2.40 -17.89 2.37
CA GLN A 155 -3.81 -17.92 2.76
C GLN A 155 -4.72 -17.09 1.84
N GLY A 156 -4.20 -16.55 0.74
CA GLY A 156 -4.99 -15.72 -0.18
C GLY A 156 -6.28 -16.36 -0.74
N LEU A 157 -6.33 -17.68 -0.93
CA LEU A 157 -7.59 -18.36 -1.35
C LEU A 157 -8.61 -18.41 -0.21
N GLU A 158 -8.17 -18.76 0.99
CA GLU A 158 -9.04 -18.79 2.19
C GLU A 158 -9.51 -17.37 2.54
N GLN A 159 -8.66 -16.36 2.39
CA GLN A 159 -9.04 -14.94 2.52
C GLN A 159 -10.16 -14.56 1.54
N LEU A 160 -10.04 -14.95 0.27
CA LEU A 160 -11.07 -14.71 -0.74
C LEU A 160 -12.39 -15.41 -0.37
N GLU A 161 -12.35 -16.65 0.13
CA GLU A 161 -13.53 -17.39 0.60
C GLU A 161 -14.23 -16.70 1.79
N TRP A 162 -13.48 -15.97 2.61
CA TRP A 162 -13.99 -15.17 3.72
C TRP A 162 -14.48 -13.77 3.30
N GLY A 163 -14.47 -13.45 2.00
CA GLY A 163 -14.91 -12.16 1.48
C GLY A 163 -13.89 -11.03 1.64
N VAL A 164 -12.61 -11.36 1.85
CA VAL A 164 -11.53 -10.36 1.84
C VAL A 164 -11.29 -9.90 0.41
N ARG A 165 -11.19 -8.58 0.20
CA ARG A 165 -10.78 -7.92 -1.05
C ARG A 165 -9.27 -8.10 -1.26
N VAL A 166 -8.89 -9.32 -1.63
CA VAL A 166 -7.49 -9.75 -1.75
C VAL A 166 -6.66 -8.88 -2.67
N ASP A 167 -7.22 -8.34 -3.76
CA ASP A 167 -6.47 -7.48 -4.69
C ASP A 167 -6.05 -6.17 -4.03
N GLU A 168 -6.96 -5.52 -3.29
CA GLU A 168 -6.67 -4.30 -2.53
C GLU A 168 -5.75 -4.61 -1.35
N PHE A 169 -6.04 -5.69 -0.61
CA PHE A 169 -5.32 -6.05 0.61
C PHE A 169 -3.88 -6.50 0.33
N HIS A 170 -3.65 -7.27 -0.74
CA HIS A 170 -2.30 -7.73 -1.14
C HIS A 170 -1.49 -6.61 -1.81
N GLY A 171 -2.15 -5.57 -2.31
CA GLY A 171 -1.51 -4.35 -2.78
C GLY A 171 -0.85 -3.54 -1.65
N LEU A 172 -1.29 -3.72 -0.40
CA LEU A 172 -0.74 -2.99 0.76
C LEU A 172 0.58 -3.58 1.25
N SER A 173 0.73 -4.90 1.24
CA SER A 173 2.01 -5.57 1.52
C SER A 173 2.06 -6.94 0.85
N PRO A 174 3.22 -7.36 0.30
CA PRO A 174 3.43 -8.71 -0.20
C PRO A 174 3.21 -9.79 0.88
N LEU A 175 3.30 -9.42 2.15
CA LEU A 175 3.11 -10.32 3.30
C LEU A 175 1.64 -10.49 3.69
N ALA A 176 0.74 -9.63 3.21
CA ALA A 176 -0.69 -9.68 3.54
C ALA A 176 -1.35 -11.02 3.13
N LYS A 177 -0.84 -11.68 2.09
CA LYS A 177 -1.31 -13.01 1.64
C LYS A 177 -1.02 -14.16 2.61
N TYR A 178 -0.22 -13.92 3.65
CA TYR A 178 0.10 -14.90 4.70
C TYR A 178 -0.66 -14.65 6.02
N VAL A 179 -1.44 -13.57 6.11
CA VAL A 179 -2.22 -13.22 7.31
C VAL A 179 -3.48 -14.07 7.41
N HIS A 180 -3.82 -14.52 8.63
CA HIS A 180 -5.04 -15.29 8.90
C HIS A 180 -6.31 -14.67 8.27
N PRO A 181 -7.18 -15.43 7.56
CA PRO A 181 -8.39 -14.88 6.93
C PRO A 181 -9.26 -14.04 7.87
N ALA A 182 -9.47 -14.53 9.10
CA ALA A 182 -10.23 -13.80 10.12
C ALA A 182 -9.60 -12.44 10.50
N ALA A 183 -8.26 -12.37 10.61
CA ALA A 183 -7.56 -11.13 10.92
C ALA A 183 -7.53 -10.17 9.72
N ALA A 184 -7.36 -10.71 8.50
CA ALA A 184 -7.43 -9.94 7.26
C ALA A 184 -8.83 -9.32 7.06
N LEU A 185 -9.90 -10.09 7.27
CA LEU A 185 -11.28 -9.60 7.22
C LEU A 185 -11.51 -8.50 8.27
N LYS A 186 -10.95 -8.66 9.48
CA LYS A 186 -11.06 -7.64 10.52
C LYS A 186 -10.32 -6.34 10.17
N LEU A 187 -9.11 -6.44 9.60
CA LEU A 187 -8.36 -5.28 9.10
C LEU A 187 -9.14 -4.56 8.01
N GLN A 188 -9.75 -5.29 7.08
CA GLN A 188 -10.60 -4.70 6.04
C GLN A 188 -11.84 -4.01 6.61
N GLN A 189 -12.54 -4.62 7.57
CA GLN A 189 -13.69 -3.98 8.23
C GLN A 189 -13.29 -2.68 8.95
N LEU A 190 -12.13 -2.67 9.58
CA LEU A 190 -11.59 -1.47 10.23
C LEU A 190 -11.25 -0.39 9.20
N TRP A 191 -10.65 -0.78 8.09
CA TRP A 191 -10.36 0.11 6.96
C TRP A 191 -11.63 0.76 6.41
N ASP A 192 -12.69 -0.02 6.21
CA ASP A 192 -14.01 0.47 5.76
C ASP A 192 -14.66 1.44 6.75
N GLN A 193 -14.30 1.34 8.03
CA GLN A 193 -14.73 2.28 9.08
C GLN A 193 -13.85 3.54 9.15
N GLY A 194 -12.89 3.70 8.23
CA GLY A 194 -11.95 4.83 8.21
C GLY A 194 -10.77 4.68 9.18
N ASN A 195 -10.55 3.49 9.77
CA ASN A 195 -9.38 3.24 10.59
C ASN A 195 -8.14 3.08 9.69
N ARG A 196 -7.10 3.88 9.95
CA ARG A 196 -5.88 3.91 9.15
C ARG A 196 -4.88 2.80 9.47
N LEU A 197 -5.15 1.93 10.45
CA LEU A 197 -4.20 0.91 10.93
C LEU A 197 -3.51 0.17 9.78
N VAL A 198 -4.27 -0.29 8.79
CA VAL A 198 -3.75 -1.09 7.67
C VAL A 198 -2.69 -0.35 6.83
N SER A 199 -2.82 0.97 6.66
CA SER A 199 -1.81 1.80 5.96
C SER A 199 -0.61 2.15 6.80
N LEU A 200 -0.71 2.03 8.14
CA LEU A 200 0.37 2.39 9.04
C LEU A 200 1.30 1.20 9.33
N LEU A 201 0.87 -0.04 9.06
CA LEU A 201 1.66 -1.24 9.32
C LEU A 201 2.86 -1.34 8.37
N ASP A 202 4.05 -1.44 8.94
CA ASP A 202 5.28 -1.79 8.22
C ASP A 202 5.38 -3.30 7.94
N ASP A 203 6.35 -3.70 7.10
CA ASP A 203 6.57 -5.11 6.75
C ASP A 203 6.86 -5.99 7.97
N SER A 204 7.53 -5.44 8.99
CA SER A 204 7.80 -6.16 10.26
C SER A 204 6.50 -6.49 11.00
N SER A 205 5.54 -5.57 11.00
CA SER A 205 4.23 -5.75 11.61
C SER A 205 3.41 -6.78 10.84
N TRP A 206 3.43 -6.74 9.50
CA TRP A 206 2.80 -7.74 8.66
C TRP A 206 3.38 -9.14 8.88
N GLU A 207 4.71 -9.26 8.96
CA GLU A 207 5.39 -10.52 9.23
C GLU A 207 4.98 -11.10 10.60
N ARG A 208 4.94 -10.26 11.64
CA ARG A 208 4.49 -10.68 12.97
C ARG A 208 3.05 -11.15 12.94
N LEU A 209 2.16 -10.41 12.28
CA LEU A 209 0.75 -10.76 12.17
C LEU A 209 0.56 -12.10 11.42
N ALA A 210 1.36 -12.36 10.40
CA ALA A 210 1.34 -13.63 9.65
C ALA A 210 1.83 -14.84 10.47
N ARG A 211 2.57 -14.62 11.57
CA ARG A 211 3.07 -15.68 12.46
C ARG A 211 2.16 -15.98 13.65
N LEU A 212 1.20 -15.11 13.95
CA LEU A 212 0.27 -15.31 15.04
C LEU A 212 -0.78 -16.38 14.68
N ASP A 213 -1.26 -17.11 15.67
CA ASP A 213 -2.45 -17.96 15.50
C ASP A 213 -3.70 -17.09 15.25
N THR A 214 -4.78 -17.74 14.81
CA THR A 214 -6.04 -17.08 14.45
C THR A 214 -6.56 -16.14 15.54
N GLN A 215 -6.59 -16.60 16.79
CA GLN A 215 -7.20 -15.85 17.90
C GLN A 215 -6.29 -14.71 18.33
N ALA A 216 -4.98 -14.97 18.45
CA ALA A 216 -3.96 -13.97 18.72
C ALA A 216 -3.92 -12.86 17.67
N ALA A 217 -4.01 -13.21 16.38
CA ALA A 217 -3.98 -12.26 15.28
C ALA A 217 -5.19 -11.30 15.34
N VAL A 218 -6.41 -11.84 15.53
CA VAL A 218 -7.62 -11.01 15.65
C VAL A 218 -7.57 -10.12 16.91
N ALA A 219 -7.12 -10.66 18.04
CA ALA A 219 -6.98 -9.89 19.28
C ALA A 219 -5.95 -8.76 19.13
N THR A 220 -4.82 -9.04 18.48
CA THR A 220 -3.77 -8.04 18.17
C THR A 220 -4.33 -6.91 17.32
N VAL A 221 -5.08 -7.22 16.26
CA VAL A 221 -5.70 -6.21 15.38
C VAL A 221 -6.70 -5.33 16.14
N ASN A 222 -7.54 -5.93 16.99
CA ASN A 222 -8.51 -5.18 17.80
C ASN A 222 -7.83 -4.23 18.78
N GLU A 223 -6.84 -4.72 19.53
CA GLU A 223 -6.17 -3.91 20.54
C GLU A 223 -5.31 -2.81 19.88
N ALA A 224 -4.66 -3.11 18.76
CA ALA A 224 -3.90 -2.10 18.00
C ALA A 224 -4.82 -1.01 17.42
N ALA A 225 -6.01 -1.38 16.96
CA ALA A 225 -7.00 -0.43 16.46
C ALA A 225 -7.50 0.51 17.57
N GLU A 226 -7.68 0.02 18.79
CA GLU A 226 -8.03 0.84 19.96
C GLU A 226 -6.86 1.74 20.39
N ALA A 227 -5.64 1.20 20.44
CA ALA A 227 -4.44 1.98 20.75
C ALA A 227 -4.27 3.15 19.77
N LEU A 228 -4.52 2.92 18.48
CA LEU A 228 -4.40 3.94 17.44
C LEU A 228 -5.36 5.13 17.64
N ARG A 229 -6.51 4.94 18.29
CA ARG A 229 -7.44 6.04 18.61
C ARG A 229 -6.87 7.02 19.64
N THR A 230 -5.93 6.58 20.45
CA THR A 230 -5.28 7.39 21.49
C THR A 230 -4.01 8.08 20.98
N LEU A 231 -3.45 7.60 19.88
CA LEU A 231 -2.24 8.14 19.29
C LEU A 231 -2.56 9.35 18.40
N PRO A 232 -1.61 10.29 18.23
CA PRO A 232 -1.74 11.36 17.26
C PRO A 232 -2.01 10.76 15.86
N PRO A 233 -2.97 11.34 15.10
CA PRO A 233 -3.17 10.92 13.72
C PRO A 233 -1.86 11.14 12.96
N ASP A 234 -1.42 10.10 12.24
CA ASP A 234 -0.22 10.09 11.39
C ASP A 234 1.14 9.83 12.09
N ASP A 235 1.16 9.49 13.39
CA ASP A 235 2.40 9.01 14.03
C ASP A 235 2.65 7.52 13.70
N LEU A 236 3.22 7.29 12.51
CA LEU A 236 3.60 5.96 12.00
C LEU A 236 4.52 5.19 12.96
N VAL A 237 5.46 5.90 13.60
CA VAL A 237 6.46 5.27 14.48
C VAL A 237 5.77 4.77 15.75
N ALA A 238 4.93 5.61 16.37
CA ALA A 238 4.18 5.22 17.55
C ALA A 238 3.17 4.10 17.24
N ALA A 239 2.50 4.14 16.08
CA ALA A 239 1.55 3.11 15.66
C ALA A 239 2.22 1.74 15.49
N ASN A 240 3.35 1.68 14.77
CA ASN A 240 4.10 0.43 14.59
C ASN A 240 4.70 -0.07 15.91
N ALA A 241 5.23 0.82 16.75
CA ALA A 241 5.74 0.45 18.07
C ALA A 241 4.64 -0.14 18.97
N ALA A 242 3.45 0.47 18.97
CA ALA A 242 2.29 -0.04 19.69
C ALA A 242 1.87 -1.42 19.14
N PHE A 243 1.75 -1.57 17.82
CA PHE A 243 1.40 -2.83 17.18
C PHE A 243 2.39 -3.96 17.52
N VAL A 244 3.69 -3.70 17.37
CA VAL A 244 4.75 -4.68 17.68
C VAL A 244 4.71 -5.09 19.16
N THR A 245 4.47 -4.14 20.07
CA THR A 245 4.35 -4.42 21.51
C THR A 245 3.15 -5.32 21.79
N ILE A 246 1.99 -5.03 21.19
CA ILE A 246 0.76 -5.82 21.32
C ILE A 246 0.99 -7.23 20.75
N ALA A 247 1.46 -7.34 19.51
CA ALA A 247 1.71 -8.60 18.83
C ALA A 247 2.69 -9.51 19.62
N SER A 248 3.73 -8.92 20.22
CA SER A 248 4.72 -9.66 21.01
C SER A 248 4.13 -10.28 22.28
N ARG A 249 3.13 -9.64 22.90
CA ARG A 249 2.43 -10.22 24.08
C ARG A 249 1.64 -11.48 23.71
N PHE A 250 1.01 -11.49 22.54
CA PHE A 250 0.28 -12.67 22.05
C PHE A 250 1.22 -13.76 21.52
N ALA A 251 2.34 -13.40 20.87
CA ALA A 251 3.31 -14.36 20.35
C ALA A 251 4.01 -15.17 21.45
N GLY A 252 4.20 -14.59 22.65
CA GLY A 252 4.89 -15.25 23.77
C GLY A 252 4.11 -16.38 24.45
N GLY A 253 2.96 -16.81 23.92
CA GLY A 253 2.12 -17.83 24.56
C GLY A 253 1.65 -17.42 25.96
N GLY A 254 1.63 -16.11 26.22
CA GLY A 254 1.41 -15.52 27.52
C GLY A 254 -0.01 -15.77 28.01
N ARG A 255 -0.19 -16.89 28.72
CA ARG A 255 -1.06 -17.06 29.90
C ARG A 255 -1.86 -15.79 30.23
N ALA A 256 -3.04 -15.64 29.64
CA ALA A 256 -4.01 -14.60 29.97
C ALA A 256 -4.69 -14.85 31.34
N GLY A 257 -3.90 -15.21 32.36
CA GLY A 257 -4.37 -15.70 33.66
C GLY A 257 -3.43 -15.44 34.84
N GLY A 258 -2.60 -14.39 34.78
CA GLY A 258 -1.87 -13.89 35.96
C GLY A 258 -2.66 -12.76 36.63
N PRO A 259 -3.19 -12.95 37.86
CA PRO A 259 -4.02 -11.94 38.53
C PRO A 259 -3.13 -10.86 39.14
N GLY A 260 -3.08 -9.67 38.55
CA GLY A 260 -2.43 -8.53 39.20
C GLY A 260 -2.06 -7.37 38.31
N ALA A 261 -3.04 -6.66 37.75
CA ALA A 261 -2.95 -5.21 37.47
C ALA A 261 -4.29 -4.64 36.97
N GLY A 262 -5.05 -4.03 37.87
CA GLY A 262 -5.95 -2.90 37.58
C GLY A 262 -7.33 -3.19 36.95
N PRO A 263 -8.43 -2.56 37.42
CA PRO A 263 -9.77 -2.81 36.93
C PRO A 263 -10.04 -2.03 35.63
N GLY A 264 -9.95 -2.70 34.49
CA GLY A 264 -10.55 -2.26 33.23
C GLY A 264 -11.97 -2.82 33.06
N PRO A 265 -12.90 -2.09 32.41
CA PRO A 265 -14.31 -2.48 32.36
C PRO A 265 -14.48 -3.80 31.59
N ALA A 266 -15.24 -4.72 32.19
CA ALA A 266 -15.55 -6.03 31.65
C ALA A 266 -16.15 -5.94 30.24
N ALA A 267 -15.41 -6.41 29.23
CA ALA A 267 -15.95 -6.68 27.91
C ALA A 267 -16.79 -7.96 27.99
N ALA A 268 -18.10 -7.81 27.77
CA ALA A 268 -19.03 -8.92 27.66
C ALA A 268 -18.61 -9.86 26.53
N ALA A 269 -18.59 -11.16 26.82
CA ALA A 269 -18.32 -12.21 25.85
C ALA A 269 -19.32 -12.11 24.68
N VAL A 270 -18.80 -12.04 23.46
CA VAL A 270 -19.57 -12.16 22.23
C VAL A 270 -19.86 -13.65 22.00
N PRO A 271 -21.11 -14.11 21.96
CA PRO A 271 -21.41 -15.50 21.61
C PRO A 271 -21.15 -15.76 20.13
N ALA A 272 -20.65 -16.96 19.84
CA ALA A 272 -20.45 -17.47 18.49
C ALA A 272 -21.76 -17.46 17.69
N ALA A 273 -21.68 -16.97 16.46
CA ALA A 273 -22.82 -16.84 15.56
C ALA A 273 -23.41 -18.22 15.17
N ALA A 274 -24.67 -18.43 15.54
CA ALA A 274 -25.58 -19.39 14.94
C ALA A 274 -26.56 -18.63 14.00
N PRO A 275 -27.13 -19.27 12.97
CA PRO A 275 -27.80 -18.58 11.86
C PRO A 275 -29.10 -17.87 12.27
N TYR A 276 -29.36 -16.75 11.59
CA TYR A 276 -30.43 -15.77 11.80
C TYR A 276 -31.84 -16.38 11.92
N ALA A 277 -32.54 -16.01 12.99
CA ALA A 277 -34.01 -15.96 13.06
C ALA A 277 -34.43 -14.59 13.65
N PRO A 278 -35.48 -13.92 13.13
CA PRO A 278 -35.83 -12.57 13.55
C PRO A 278 -36.73 -12.58 14.79
N ILE A 279 -36.33 -11.92 15.88
CA ILE A 279 -37.24 -11.61 17.00
C ILE A 279 -37.12 -10.13 17.35
N ALA A 280 -38.30 -9.53 17.48
CA ALA A 280 -38.61 -8.14 17.74
C ALA A 280 -38.31 -7.69 19.17
N GLY A 281 -38.00 -6.39 19.30
CA GLY A 281 -38.36 -5.52 20.42
C GLY A 281 -37.81 -5.84 21.81
N ALA A 282 -36.74 -5.16 22.22
CA ALA A 282 -36.41 -5.00 23.64
C ALA A 282 -35.78 -3.63 23.94
N THR A 283 -36.28 -3.04 25.03
CA THR A 283 -36.06 -1.71 25.62
C THR A 283 -34.67 -1.55 26.25
N PRO A 284 -34.09 -0.33 26.30
CA PRO A 284 -32.76 -0.10 26.87
C PRO A 284 -32.77 0.01 28.42
N PRO A 285 -31.74 -0.52 29.12
CA PRO A 285 -31.63 -0.39 30.57
C PRO A 285 -31.04 0.96 31.03
N ARG A 286 -31.53 1.41 32.18
CA ARG A 286 -31.19 2.66 32.90
C ARG A 286 -29.74 2.69 33.41
N ARG A 287 -29.09 3.86 33.28
CA ARG A 287 -27.81 4.20 33.93
C ARG A 287 -27.98 4.45 35.44
N PRO A 288 -27.08 3.98 36.31
CA PRO A 288 -26.99 4.48 37.68
C PRO A 288 -26.20 5.80 37.74
N ARG A 289 -26.72 6.71 38.56
CA ARG A 289 -26.10 7.97 39.03
C ARG A 289 -24.85 7.65 39.88
N GLN A 290 -23.73 8.29 39.61
CA GLN A 290 -22.61 8.40 40.55
C GLN A 290 -22.54 9.82 41.11
N ALA A 291 -22.75 9.90 42.43
CA ALA A 291 -22.56 11.08 43.26
C ALA A 291 -21.07 11.26 43.57
N GLY A 292 -20.63 12.51 43.60
CA GLY A 292 -19.22 12.87 43.72
C GLY A 292 -18.59 12.69 45.10
N ARG A 293 -17.29 12.95 45.17
CA ARG A 293 -16.61 13.50 46.34
C ARG A 293 -15.24 14.07 45.96
N ARG A 294 -15.01 15.28 46.45
CA ARG A 294 -13.76 16.04 46.48
C ARG A 294 -12.68 15.29 47.26
N ARG A 295 -11.40 15.50 46.91
CA ARG A 295 -10.35 16.04 47.82
C ARG A 295 -8.99 16.12 47.11
N SER A 296 -8.48 17.34 46.97
CA SER A 296 -7.08 17.66 46.70
C SER A 296 -6.26 17.53 48.00
N PRO A 297 -4.95 17.22 47.92
CA PRO A 297 -4.00 17.62 48.95
C PRO A 297 -3.00 18.69 48.45
N PRO A 298 -2.38 19.44 49.38
CA PRO A 298 -1.67 20.69 49.09
C PRO A 298 -0.14 20.53 48.93
N TYR A 299 0.44 21.61 48.44
CA TYR A 299 1.87 21.94 48.36
C TYR A 299 2.69 21.62 49.62
N ALA A 300 3.91 21.12 49.42
CA ALA A 300 4.99 21.19 50.40
C ALA A 300 6.24 21.82 49.76
N TYR A 301 6.47 23.07 50.12
CA TYR A 301 7.73 23.80 49.91
C TYR A 301 8.77 23.27 50.90
N GLY A 302 9.94 22.86 50.41
CA GLY A 302 11.06 22.42 51.23
C GLY A 302 12.34 23.11 50.78
N SER A 303 12.60 24.28 51.36
CA SER A 303 13.89 24.97 51.31
C SER A 303 14.84 24.35 52.34
N GLY A 304 16.05 23.97 51.92
CA GLY A 304 17.13 23.54 52.81
C GLY A 304 18.47 24.14 52.35
N PRO A 305 19.26 24.76 53.25
CA PRO A 305 20.56 25.35 52.94
C PRO A 305 21.71 24.31 52.99
N GLY A 306 22.85 24.65 52.38
CA GLY A 306 24.04 23.79 52.13
C GLY A 306 24.76 23.23 53.36
N PRO A 307 25.93 22.57 53.17
CA PRO A 307 27.17 23.35 53.04
C PRO A 307 28.28 22.78 52.12
N THR A 308 29.25 23.67 51.90
CA THR A 308 30.61 23.55 51.38
C THR A 308 31.38 22.26 51.71
N ALA A 309 32.06 21.69 50.71
CA ALA A 309 33.29 20.92 50.90
C ALA A 309 34.27 21.20 49.75
N ALA A 310 35.38 21.85 50.11
CA ALA A 310 36.57 22.01 49.29
C ALA A 310 37.39 20.72 49.28
N GLY A 311 37.97 20.37 48.13
CA GLY A 311 38.84 19.21 47.96
C GLY A 311 39.66 19.33 46.66
N PRO A 312 41.00 19.42 46.72
CA PRO A 312 41.84 19.74 45.56
C PRO A 312 42.61 18.52 45.03
N HIS A 313 42.26 18.00 43.84
CA HIS A 313 43.11 17.17 42.96
C HIS A 313 42.48 17.28 41.56
N GLY A 314 43.13 17.71 40.47
CA GLY A 314 44.53 17.54 40.11
C GLY A 314 44.72 16.34 39.18
N ALA A 315 43.95 16.22 38.08
CA ALA A 315 44.27 15.30 36.98
C ALA A 315 43.50 15.66 35.68
N GLY A 316 44.24 16.11 34.67
CA GLY A 316 43.97 15.89 33.24
C GLY A 316 42.62 16.35 32.67
N LEU A 317 42.52 17.62 32.29
CA LEU A 317 41.53 18.05 31.29
C LEU A 317 41.84 17.34 29.95
N PRO A 318 40.88 16.61 29.35
CA PRO A 318 41.07 16.05 28.02
C PRO A 318 41.26 17.19 27.01
N ALA A 319 42.26 17.02 26.15
CA ALA A 319 42.59 17.96 25.09
C ALA A 319 41.34 18.38 24.32
N ARG A 320 41.17 19.70 24.20
CA ARG A 320 40.12 20.34 23.42
C ARG A 320 40.10 19.72 22.00
N PRO A 321 39.00 19.08 21.56
CA PRO A 321 38.94 18.49 20.23
C PRO A 321 39.23 19.58 19.20
N GLY A 322 40.20 19.31 18.32
CA GLY A 322 40.56 20.20 17.24
C GLY A 322 39.35 20.51 16.33
N PRO A 323 39.44 21.55 15.50
CA PRO A 323 38.36 21.93 14.61
C PRO A 323 37.90 20.71 13.80
N TYR A 324 36.66 20.30 14.00
CA TYR A 324 36.04 19.21 13.26
C TYR A 324 36.20 19.53 11.78
N LYS A 325 36.99 18.71 11.05
CA LYS A 325 36.90 18.66 9.60
C LYS A 325 35.43 18.44 9.31
N SER A 326 34.77 19.46 8.77
CA SER A 326 33.38 19.42 8.37
C SER A 326 33.20 18.18 7.49
N ALA A 327 32.57 17.16 8.08
CA ALA A 327 32.16 16.00 7.32
C ALA A 327 31.36 16.53 6.13
N GLY A 328 31.70 16.08 4.92
CA GLY A 328 31.01 16.50 3.72
C GLY A 328 29.49 16.33 3.87
N PRO A 329 28.68 17.06 3.11
CA PRO A 329 27.23 16.92 3.15
C PRO A 329 26.85 15.44 2.99
N PRO A 330 25.85 14.97 3.76
CA PRO A 330 25.46 13.56 3.74
C PRO A 330 25.06 13.14 2.33
N ILE A 331 25.62 12.02 1.87
CA ILE A 331 25.19 11.33 0.65
C ILE A 331 24.19 10.26 1.06
N TYR A 332 23.01 10.25 0.44
CA TYR A 332 21.97 9.30 0.78
C TYR A 332 22.22 7.99 0.03
N THR A 333 22.51 6.92 0.78
CA THR A 333 22.82 5.60 0.21
C THR A 333 21.62 4.64 0.19
N THR A 334 20.53 5.01 0.84
CA THR A 334 19.33 4.17 1.00
C THR A 334 18.05 4.93 0.65
N GLY A 335 17.02 4.20 0.23
CA GLY A 335 15.68 4.73 -0.07
C GLY A 335 15.56 5.37 -1.45
N PRO A 336 14.39 5.94 -1.79
CA PRO A 336 14.12 6.50 -3.11
C PRO A 336 15.10 7.61 -3.50
N VAL A 337 15.47 8.47 -2.54
CA VAL A 337 16.39 9.61 -2.73
C VAL A 337 17.80 9.19 -3.19
N ALA A 338 18.20 7.93 -2.98
CA ALA A 338 19.48 7.40 -3.45
C ALA A 338 19.57 7.35 -4.99
N ARG A 339 18.43 7.40 -5.69
CA ARG A 339 18.36 7.45 -7.17
C ARG A 339 18.68 8.83 -7.74
N LEU A 340 18.63 9.89 -6.93
CA LEU A 340 18.95 11.25 -7.36
C LEU A 340 20.46 11.38 -7.62
N THR A 341 20.85 12.27 -8.53
CA THR A 341 22.27 12.52 -8.81
C THR A 341 22.97 13.15 -7.59
N PRO A 342 24.30 12.99 -7.42
CA PRO A 342 25.01 13.55 -6.27
C PRO A 342 24.89 15.08 -6.14
N ALA A 343 24.65 15.80 -7.25
CA ALA A 343 24.37 17.23 -7.21
C ALA A 343 23.03 17.52 -6.54
N VAL A 344 21.96 16.85 -6.98
CA VAL A 344 20.61 17.00 -6.42
C VAL A 344 20.54 16.49 -4.98
N GLN A 345 21.24 15.41 -4.64
CA GLN A 345 21.32 14.91 -3.26
C GLN A 345 21.96 15.94 -2.31
N ARG A 346 23.03 16.62 -2.73
CA ARG A 346 23.64 17.70 -1.94
C ARG A 346 22.68 18.86 -1.72
N GLN A 347 21.94 19.24 -2.77
CA GLN A 347 20.94 20.30 -2.66
C GLN A 347 19.77 19.89 -1.75
N LEU A 348 19.36 18.62 -1.79
CA LEU A 348 18.37 18.07 -0.87
C LEU A 348 18.88 18.12 0.57
N ALA A 349 20.13 17.73 0.83
CA ALA A 349 20.75 17.81 2.14
C ALA A 349 20.81 19.26 2.66
N GLU A 350 21.12 20.22 1.81
CA GLU A 350 21.10 21.64 2.14
C GLU A 350 19.68 22.14 2.44
N ALA A 351 18.68 21.74 1.65
CA ALA A 351 17.28 22.09 1.89
C ALA A 351 16.76 21.51 3.22
N VAL A 352 17.14 20.27 3.55
CA VAL A 352 16.84 19.62 4.83
C VAL A 352 17.48 20.41 5.99
N ALA A 353 18.76 20.77 5.88
CA ALA A 353 19.47 21.56 6.89
C ALA A 353 18.82 22.95 7.08
N THR A 354 18.47 23.62 5.99
CA THR A 354 17.86 24.97 6.00
C THR A 354 16.46 24.96 6.61
N SER A 355 15.69 23.90 6.37
CA SER A 355 14.32 23.74 6.88
C SER A 355 14.20 23.54 8.40
N ARG A 356 15.33 23.47 9.13
CA ARG A 356 15.39 23.19 10.57
C ARG A 356 14.69 21.89 10.98
N GLY A 357 14.76 20.86 10.12
CA GLY A 357 14.20 19.53 10.37
C GLY A 357 12.72 19.36 10.01
N LEU A 358 12.08 20.40 9.45
CA LEU A 358 10.72 20.30 8.89
C LEU A 358 10.69 19.49 7.60
N LEU A 359 11.72 19.62 6.76
CA LEU A 359 11.93 18.79 5.60
C LEU A 359 12.83 17.61 5.99
N ARG A 360 12.47 16.40 5.54
CA ARG A 360 13.25 15.19 5.77
C ARG A 360 13.30 14.36 4.49
N PRO A 361 14.32 13.50 4.31
CA PRO A 361 14.43 12.65 3.13
C PRO A 361 13.21 11.73 2.91
N GLU A 362 12.54 11.31 3.99
CA GLU A 362 11.38 10.40 3.94
C GLU A 362 10.14 11.07 3.33
N HIS A 363 10.11 12.41 3.26
CA HIS A 363 9.03 13.12 2.59
C HIS A 363 9.08 12.99 1.05
N PHE A 364 10.19 12.48 0.51
CA PHE A 364 10.40 12.25 -0.93
C PHE A 364 10.15 10.78 -1.26
N ASN A 365 8.89 10.44 -1.50
CA ASN A 365 8.49 9.11 -1.98
C ASN A 365 8.97 8.87 -3.44
N GLU A 366 8.79 7.64 -3.93
CA GLU A 366 9.25 7.25 -5.27
C GLU A 366 8.71 8.17 -6.38
N GLY A 367 7.41 8.50 -6.36
CA GLY A 367 6.82 9.38 -7.37
C GLY A 367 7.38 10.80 -7.38
N LEU A 368 7.70 11.36 -6.20
CA LEU A 368 8.37 12.67 -6.12
C LEU A 368 9.80 12.62 -6.63
N VAL A 369 10.51 11.52 -6.36
CA VAL A 369 11.86 11.30 -6.89
C VAL A 369 11.84 11.15 -8.40
N ASP A 370 10.89 10.39 -8.95
CA ASP A 370 10.73 10.25 -10.40
C ASP A 370 10.44 11.61 -11.06
N MET A 371 9.57 12.43 -10.47
CA MET A 371 9.33 13.80 -10.95
C MET A 371 10.59 14.68 -10.88
N LEU A 372 11.40 14.59 -9.82
CA LEU A 372 12.66 15.33 -9.73
C LEU A 372 13.67 14.87 -10.79
N LEU A 373 13.69 13.57 -11.13
CA LEU A 373 14.53 13.04 -12.20
C LEU A 373 14.04 13.53 -13.57
N GLU A 374 12.73 13.62 -13.79
CA GLU A 374 12.13 14.16 -15.02
C GLU A 374 12.42 15.65 -15.23
N LEU A 375 12.48 16.46 -14.16
CA LEU A 375 12.89 17.87 -14.24
C LEU A 375 14.35 18.05 -14.69
N GLY A 376 15.21 17.07 -14.42
CA GLY A 376 16.65 17.17 -14.63
C GLY A 376 17.40 17.91 -13.52
N ASP A 377 18.72 17.69 -13.45
CA ASP A 377 19.56 18.07 -12.30
C ASP A 377 19.51 19.57 -11.94
N SER A 378 19.57 20.44 -12.94
CA SER A 378 19.58 21.90 -12.75
C SER A 378 18.25 22.41 -12.18
N GLU A 379 17.12 21.97 -12.76
CA GLU A 379 15.80 22.42 -12.32
C GLU A 379 15.43 21.81 -10.96
N ALA A 380 15.75 20.53 -10.75
CA ALA A 380 15.55 19.85 -9.47
C ALA A 380 16.34 20.55 -8.35
N SER A 381 17.60 20.92 -8.61
CA SER A 381 18.43 21.65 -7.64
C SER A 381 17.84 23.04 -7.34
N ASN A 382 17.44 23.80 -8.37
CA ASN A 382 16.79 25.10 -8.19
C ASN A 382 15.45 24.99 -7.43
N PHE A 383 14.68 23.93 -7.67
CA PHE A 383 13.47 23.65 -6.93
C PHE A 383 13.77 23.39 -5.45
N LEU A 384 14.72 22.51 -5.14
CA LEU A 384 15.10 22.17 -3.77
C LEU A 384 15.68 23.36 -3.00
N GLY A 385 16.48 24.21 -3.65
CA GLY A 385 16.97 25.45 -3.05
C GLY A 385 15.84 26.40 -2.64
N ARG A 386 14.82 26.57 -3.51
CA ARG A 386 13.64 27.38 -3.20
C ARG A 386 12.75 26.73 -2.14
N LEU A 387 12.60 25.42 -2.17
CA LEU A 387 11.83 24.68 -1.18
C LEU A 387 12.46 24.82 0.21
N GLY A 388 13.79 24.71 0.32
CA GLY A 388 14.52 24.89 1.58
C GLY A 388 14.43 26.30 2.17
N ALA A 389 14.25 27.32 1.32
CA ALA A 389 14.10 28.71 1.73
C ALA A 389 12.66 29.09 2.13
N ARG A 390 11.66 28.25 1.88
CA ARG A 390 10.26 28.53 2.24
C ARG A 390 9.99 28.24 3.72
N ASP A 391 9.05 28.98 4.30
CA ASP A 391 8.51 28.65 5.62
C ASP A 391 7.59 27.43 5.50
N LEU A 392 8.09 26.29 5.97
CA LEU A 392 7.38 25.02 5.96
C LEU A 392 6.60 24.75 7.26
N SER A 393 6.59 25.68 8.23
CA SER A 393 6.01 25.46 9.57
C SER A 393 4.49 25.24 9.56
N GLN A 394 3.80 25.78 8.55
CA GLN A 394 2.35 25.64 8.38
C GLN A 394 1.94 24.41 7.55
N VAL A 395 2.91 23.70 6.98
CA VAL A 395 2.65 22.58 6.07
C VAL A 395 2.39 21.31 6.87
N ARG A 396 1.12 20.87 6.91
CA ARG A 396 0.70 19.64 7.61
C ARG A 396 1.08 18.35 6.88
N ASN A 397 1.07 18.38 5.54
CA ASN A 397 1.42 17.24 4.69
C ASN A 397 2.54 17.63 3.73
N MET A 398 3.77 17.28 4.10
CA MET A 398 4.97 17.72 3.38
C MET A 398 5.04 17.12 1.97
N SER A 399 4.83 15.81 1.82
CA SER A 399 4.86 15.15 0.51
C SER A 399 3.80 15.72 -0.45
N GLY A 400 2.58 15.96 0.04
CA GLY A 400 1.52 16.58 -0.76
C GLY A 400 1.83 18.01 -1.17
N TYR A 401 2.47 18.79 -0.30
CA TYR A 401 2.93 20.15 -0.61
C TYR A 401 4.04 20.17 -1.66
N ILE A 402 5.05 19.30 -1.53
CA ILE A 402 6.13 19.15 -2.52
C ILE A 402 5.55 18.75 -3.87
N TYR A 403 4.63 17.79 -3.89
CA TYR A 403 3.95 17.35 -5.11
C TYR A 403 3.20 18.51 -5.78
N GLY A 404 2.41 19.25 -5.00
CA GLY A 404 1.64 20.38 -5.50
C GLY A 404 2.49 21.57 -5.97
N THR A 405 3.71 21.73 -5.45
CA THR A 405 4.64 22.80 -5.88
C THR A 405 5.41 22.40 -7.14
N LEU A 406 5.85 21.14 -7.26
CA LEU A 406 6.43 20.61 -8.49
C LEU A 406 5.44 20.65 -9.65
N ARG A 407 4.19 20.17 -9.44
CA ARG A 407 3.17 20.13 -10.50
C ARG A 407 2.71 21.51 -10.96
N ARG A 408 2.72 22.52 -10.07
CA ARG A 408 2.40 23.90 -10.45
C ARG A 408 3.47 24.54 -11.34
N GLY A 409 4.63 23.91 -11.50
CA GLY A 409 5.68 24.44 -12.34
C GLY A 409 6.15 25.81 -11.88
N GLU A 410 6.11 26.10 -10.56
CA GLU A 410 6.58 27.38 -10.01
C GLU A 410 8.07 27.67 -10.32
N GLY A 411 8.77 26.81 -11.08
CA GLY A 411 10.08 27.03 -11.72
C GLY A 411 10.10 27.62 -13.13
N MET A 412 8.99 27.63 -13.88
CA MET A 412 8.97 28.21 -15.22
C MET A 412 8.39 29.63 -15.22
N GLY A 413 9.21 30.60 -14.79
CA GLY A 413 9.17 31.96 -15.32
C GLY A 413 7.89 32.80 -15.18
N GLY A 414 6.99 32.51 -14.24
CA GLY A 414 5.90 33.42 -13.90
C GLY A 414 6.38 34.50 -12.91
N PRO A 415 6.25 35.82 -13.20
CA PRO A 415 6.61 36.86 -12.24
C PRO A 415 5.81 36.69 -10.93
N PRO A 416 6.38 37.09 -9.78
CA PRO A 416 5.74 36.90 -8.49
C PRO A 416 4.39 37.60 -8.48
N ALA A 417 3.31 36.82 -8.36
CA ALA A 417 1.97 37.34 -8.14
C ALA A 417 1.85 37.91 -6.71
N GLY A 418 2.56 39.00 -6.45
CA GLY A 418 2.23 39.97 -5.43
C GLY A 418 1.14 40.86 -5.97
N GLY A 419 -0.10 40.37 -5.94
CA GLY A 419 -1.26 41.12 -6.41
C GLY A 419 -2.46 40.74 -5.57
N ALA A 420 -2.78 41.60 -4.60
CA ALA A 420 -4.06 41.62 -3.92
C ALA A 420 -5.18 41.43 -4.96
N GLY A 421 -6.04 40.42 -4.74
CA GLY A 421 -7.19 40.18 -5.59
C GLY A 421 -8.02 41.46 -5.71
N PRO A 422 -8.32 41.94 -6.93
CA PRO A 422 -9.25 43.04 -7.11
C PRO A 422 -10.63 42.55 -6.68
N GLY A 423 -11.29 43.32 -5.80
CA GLY A 423 -12.65 43.08 -5.39
C GLY A 423 -13.56 42.89 -6.61
N MET A 424 -14.31 41.79 -6.62
CA MET A 424 -15.45 41.63 -7.50
C MET A 424 -16.47 42.71 -7.15
N HIS A 425 -16.41 43.83 -7.86
CA HIS A 425 -17.54 44.73 -8.01
C HIS A 425 -18.69 43.96 -8.67
N ALA A 426 -19.78 43.80 -7.92
CA ALA A 426 -21.07 43.43 -8.48
C ALA A 426 -21.49 44.49 -9.52
N PRO A 427 -21.89 44.10 -10.74
CA PRO A 427 -22.44 45.04 -11.70
C PRO A 427 -23.81 45.52 -11.20
N ARG A 428 -23.84 46.80 -10.84
CA ARG A 428 -25.02 47.58 -10.53
C ARG A 428 -25.69 47.98 -11.85
N GLY A 429 -26.84 47.38 -12.16
CA GLY A 429 -27.77 47.93 -13.14
C GLY A 429 -28.38 46.91 -14.10
N MET A 430 -29.56 46.40 -13.78
CA MET A 430 -30.68 46.32 -14.73
C MET A 430 -32.02 46.09 -14.01
N PRO A 431 -33.13 46.53 -14.62
CA PRO A 431 -34.29 47.07 -13.92
C PRO A 431 -35.39 46.05 -13.62
N ASP A 432 -36.30 46.49 -12.76
CA ASP A 432 -37.59 45.91 -12.41
C ASP A 432 -38.31 45.21 -13.57
N PHE A 433 -38.54 43.91 -13.41
CA PHE A 433 -39.65 43.22 -14.07
C PHE A 433 -40.55 42.61 -12.99
N ALA A 434 -41.51 43.43 -12.57
CA ALA A 434 -42.74 42.95 -11.99
C ALA A 434 -43.49 42.11 -13.04
N GLY A 435 -43.84 40.87 -12.71
CA GLY A 435 -44.83 40.15 -13.50
C GLY A 435 -44.72 38.63 -13.48
N GLN A 436 -45.67 38.04 -12.76
CA GLN A 436 -46.38 36.82 -13.12
C GLN A 436 -45.91 35.44 -12.60
N ARG A 437 -46.96 34.79 -12.05
CA ARG A 437 -47.24 33.34 -11.98
C ARG A 437 -46.58 32.57 -10.84
N GLN A 438 -47.23 32.70 -9.70
CA GLN A 438 -47.42 31.60 -8.75
C GLN A 438 -48.05 30.41 -9.49
N LEU A 439 -47.30 29.30 -9.59
CA LEU A 439 -47.87 27.97 -9.80
C LEU A 439 -47.65 27.17 -8.52
N ALA A 440 -48.77 26.79 -7.91
CA ALA A 440 -48.85 26.00 -6.71
C ALA A 440 -48.32 24.58 -6.95
N GLY A 441 -47.36 24.16 -6.12
CA GLY A 441 -46.93 22.77 -5.99
C GLY A 441 -47.65 22.07 -4.82
N PRO A 442 -47.97 20.76 -4.91
CA PRO A 442 -48.83 20.08 -3.97
C PRO A 442 -48.13 19.70 -2.65
N ARG A 443 -48.85 19.87 -1.54
CA ARG A 443 -48.48 19.46 -0.20
C ARG A 443 -48.70 17.95 -0.03
N TYR A 444 -47.63 17.21 0.29
CA TYR A 444 -47.71 15.85 0.81
C TYR A 444 -48.22 15.87 2.27
N ARG A 445 -49.21 15.03 2.56
CA ARG A 445 -49.64 14.66 3.93
C ARG A 445 -49.01 13.30 4.28
N PRO A 446 -48.43 13.12 5.48
CA PRO A 446 -48.04 11.81 5.96
C PRO A 446 -49.23 11.07 6.61
N TYR A 447 -49.27 9.75 6.42
CA TYR A 447 -49.93 8.80 7.31
C TYR A 447 -48.89 8.25 8.29
#